data_AF-K4ICH2-F1
#
_entry.id   AF-K4ICH2-F1
#
_cell.length_a   1.000
_cell.length_b   1.000
_cell.length_c   1.000
_cell.angle_alpha   90.00
_cell.angle_beta   90.00
_cell.angle_gamma   90.00
#
_symmetry.space_group_name_H-M   'P 1'
#
loop_
_entity.id
_entity.type
_entity.pdbx_description
1 polymer ?
#
loop_
_entity_poly.entity_id
_entity_poly.type
_entity_poly.pdbx_seq_one_letter_code
_entity_poly.pdbx_strand_id
1 'polypeptide(L)'
;MIKRIFHPIGQGAFYSERHENFNVVFDCGNWKKTKQSEMLVKQSFKKEDVIDILFISHFDSDHVNRIEVLKNHCANIKMVVLPLLNPEEILLLSNFYRNIDNSIVPLITEPNQFFGENTKIIYVQPSENEETNNDLNLEQETLENNQSIESGTKISKGSNWIFIPYNYEYKTRNQELLDLLKEHSIDVSKLKKDLSYSIANRTKLRLIHNKLSGKINQNSMFLYSGPLEQKNNNLSIQRHIKPFCPIPFPFSILREHNNRVSCVYTGDGDLNKVRINIVYRKYWNLVGTIQIPHHGDIKTYKSTH
;
A
#
# COMPACT_ATOMS: atom_id res chain seq x y z
N MET A 1 -22.46 8.55 1.74
CA MET A 1 -21.94 8.25 0.38
C MET A 1 -20.42 8.04 0.45
N ILE A 2 -19.87 7.04 -0.25
CA ILE A 2 -18.43 6.75 -0.27
C ILE A 2 -17.85 7.17 -1.63
N LYS A 3 -16.77 7.95 -1.63
CA LYS A 3 -16.03 8.31 -2.85
C LYS A 3 -14.65 7.67 -2.84
N ARG A 4 -14.39 6.80 -3.81
CA ARG A 4 -13.07 6.23 -4.08
C ARG A 4 -12.40 7.00 -5.20
N ILE A 5 -11.16 7.42 -4.99
CA ILE A 5 -10.40 8.24 -5.95
C ILE A 5 -9.06 7.58 -6.21
N PHE A 6 -8.78 7.33 -7.47
CA PHE A 6 -7.46 6.93 -7.97
C PHE A 6 -6.79 8.20 -8.49
N HIS A 7 -5.86 8.74 -7.71
CA HIS A 7 -5.28 10.05 -8.02
C HIS A 7 -4.29 9.91 -9.17
N PRO A 8 -4.32 10.78 -10.19
CA PRO A 8 -3.42 10.73 -11.33
C PRO A 8 -2.02 11.26 -10.97
N ILE A 9 -1.35 10.57 -10.05
CA ILE A 9 -0.08 11.01 -9.44
C ILE A 9 1.12 10.85 -10.38
N GLY A 10 0.93 10.20 -11.54
CA GLY A 10 1.99 9.88 -12.51
C GLY A 10 2.40 8.41 -12.41
N GLN A 11 3.70 8.14 -12.51
CA GLN A 11 4.27 6.80 -12.27
C GLN A 11 4.37 6.59 -10.76
N GLY A 12 3.41 5.89 -10.16
CA GLY A 12 3.34 5.57 -8.73
C GLY A 12 1.91 5.30 -8.27
N ALA A 13 1.74 5.21 -6.94
CA ALA A 13 0.46 4.88 -6.31
C ALA A 13 -0.01 6.01 -5.38
N PHE A 14 -1.27 6.42 -5.53
CA PHE A 14 -1.95 7.29 -4.57
C PHE A 14 -3.47 7.10 -4.70
N TYR A 15 -4.08 6.47 -3.70
CA TYR A 15 -5.51 6.20 -3.68
C TYR A 15 -6.14 6.68 -2.39
N SER A 16 -7.40 7.14 -2.45
CA SER A 16 -8.13 7.54 -1.25
C SER A 16 -9.59 7.13 -1.28
N GLU A 17 -10.14 6.86 -0.11
CA GLU A 17 -11.57 6.70 0.11
C GLU A 17 -12.09 7.75 1.09
N ARG A 18 -13.13 8.47 0.67
CA ARG A 18 -13.82 9.49 1.45
C ARG A 18 -15.18 8.95 1.85
N HIS A 19 -15.33 8.62 3.12
CA HIS A 19 -16.61 8.28 3.75
C HIS A 19 -17.16 9.53 4.46
N GLU A 20 -18.33 9.45 5.08
CA GLU A 20 -18.97 10.63 5.69
C GLU A 20 -18.09 11.30 6.76
N ASN A 21 -17.48 10.52 7.67
CA ASN A 21 -16.59 11.01 8.73
C ASN A 21 -15.35 10.10 8.89
N PHE A 22 -14.88 9.54 7.77
CA PHE A 22 -13.75 8.61 7.77
C PHE A 22 -12.97 8.71 6.46
N ASN A 23 -11.70 9.08 6.56
CA ASN A 23 -10.81 9.24 5.41
C ASN A 23 -9.74 8.17 5.43
N VAL A 24 -9.63 7.44 4.32
CA VAL A 24 -8.62 6.39 4.14
C VAL A 24 -7.73 6.74 2.97
N VAL A 25 -6.44 6.49 3.13
CA VAL A 25 -5.44 6.56 2.05
C VAL A 25 -4.77 5.20 1.92
N PHE A 26 -4.55 4.77 0.68
CA PHE A 26 -3.71 3.61 0.35
C PHE A 26 -2.58 4.10 -0.54
N ASP A 27 -1.36 4.04 0.00
CA ASP A 27 -0.13 4.58 -0.58
C ASP A 27 -0.19 6.09 -0.93
N CYS A 28 0.98 6.70 -1.04
CA CYS A 28 1.15 8.06 -1.56
C CYS A 28 2.59 8.23 -2.05
N GLY A 29 2.81 8.02 -3.35
CA GLY A 29 4.14 8.10 -3.95
C GLY A 29 4.15 8.44 -5.44
N ASN A 30 5.33 8.85 -5.90
CA ASN A 30 5.62 9.13 -7.29
C ASN A 30 7.10 8.85 -7.59
N TRP A 31 7.40 8.06 -8.62
CA TRP A 31 8.76 7.65 -9.00
C TRP A 31 9.80 8.78 -9.05
N LYS A 32 9.41 10.01 -9.45
CA LYS A 32 10.36 11.13 -9.67
C LYS A 32 10.25 12.29 -8.68
N LYS A 33 9.41 12.22 -7.64
CA LYS A 33 9.14 13.36 -6.73
C LYS A 33 8.93 14.68 -7.50
N THR A 34 8.01 14.71 -8.47
CA THR A 34 7.75 15.91 -9.27
C THR A 34 7.00 17.00 -8.49
N LYS A 35 7.10 18.28 -8.90
CA LYS A 35 6.29 19.37 -8.32
C LYS A 35 4.79 19.13 -8.53
N GLN A 36 4.42 18.57 -9.67
CA GLN A 36 3.04 18.24 -10.02
C GLN A 36 2.45 17.20 -9.06
N SER A 37 3.21 16.15 -8.72
CA SER A 37 2.76 15.15 -7.75
C SER A 37 2.57 15.75 -6.35
N GLU A 38 3.45 16.67 -5.93
CA GLU A 38 3.27 17.38 -4.66
C GLU A 38 2.02 18.28 -4.66
N MET A 39 1.81 19.05 -5.74
CA MET A 39 0.60 19.87 -5.90
C MET A 39 -0.66 19.03 -5.88
N LEU A 40 -0.66 17.87 -6.56
CA LEU A 40 -1.81 16.96 -6.58
C LEU A 40 -2.14 16.46 -5.17
N VAL A 41 -1.16 16.05 -4.38
CA VAL A 41 -1.36 15.63 -2.99
C VAL A 41 -2.01 16.75 -2.17
N LYS A 42 -1.48 17.97 -2.26
CA LYS A 42 -2.02 19.14 -1.55
C LYS A 42 -3.40 19.59 -2.03
N GLN A 43 -3.77 19.28 -3.27
CA GLN A 43 -5.11 19.55 -3.82
C GLN A 43 -6.12 18.45 -3.45
N SER A 44 -5.63 17.24 -3.17
CA SER A 44 -6.47 16.07 -2.87
C SER A 44 -7.00 16.07 -1.44
N PHE A 45 -6.32 16.78 -0.53
CA PHE A 45 -6.67 16.93 0.88
C PHE A 45 -6.59 18.40 1.29
N LYS A 46 -7.47 18.84 2.18
CA LYS A 46 -7.38 20.18 2.79
C LYS A 46 -6.46 20.14 4.01
N LYS A 47 -6.03 21.31 4.49
CA LYS A 47 -5.16 21.38 5.68
C LYS A 47 -5.86 20.91 6.95
N GLU A 48 -7.17 21.05 6.98
CA GLU A 48 -8.04 20.68 8.09
C GLU A 48 -8.49 19.21 8.01
N ASP A 49 -8.23 18.54 6.88
CA ASP A 49 -8.58 17.14 6.71
C ASP A 49 -7.76 16.29 7.69
N VAL A 50 -8.44 15.35 8.32
CA VAL A 50 -7.82 14.28 9.10
C VAL A 50 -7.90 12.99 8.30
N ILE A 51 -6.77 12.29 8.18
CA ILE A 51 -6.71 10.94 7.62
C ILE A 51 -6.88 9.98 8.79
N ASP A 52 -7.93 9.16 8.77
CA ASP A 52 -8.18 8.21 9.84
C ASP A 52 -7.28 6.97 9.71
N ILE A 53 -7.07 6.46 8.50
CA ILE A 53 -6.10 5.38 8.25
C ILE A 53 -5.28 5.65 6.98
N LEU A 54 -3.97 5.54 7.09
CA LEU A 54 -3.05 5.38 5.96
C LEU A 54 -2.56 3.93 5.91
N PHE A 55 -2.93 3.19 4.87
CA PHE A 55 -2.33 1.90 4.55
C PHE A 55 -1.12 2.12 3.65
N ILE A 56 0.01 1.50 3.98
CA ILE A 56 1.21 1.47 3.14
C ILE A 56 1.41 0.04 2.69
N SER A 57 1.37 -0.21 1.38
CA SER A 57 1.45 -1.56 0.83
C SER A 57 2.87 -2.12 0.93
N HIS A 58 3.89 -1.33 0.59
CA HIS A 58 5.31 -1.62 0.73
C HIS A 58 6.12 -0.31 0.71
N PHE A 59 7.44 -0.40 0.82
CA PHE A 59 8.32 0.76 1.04
C PHE A 59 9.03 1.27 -0.21
N ASP A 60 8.56 0.93 -1.41
CA ASP A 60 9.18 1.46 -2.62
C ASP A 60 8.84 2.93 -2.85
N SER A 61 9.79 3.67 -3.43
CA SER A 61 9.72 5.13 -3.49
C SER A 61 8.43 5.65 -4.15
N ASP A 62 7.98 5.04 -5.22
CA ASP A 62 6.76 5.40 -5.93
C ASP A 62 5.45 5.03 -5.21
N HIS A 63 5.52 4.39 -4.05
CA HIS A 63 4.40 4.15 -3.14
C HIS A 63 4.45 5.03 -1.90
N VAL A 64 5.64 5.47 -1.45
CA VAL A 64 5.77 6.15 -0.14
C VAL A 64 6.36 7.55 -0.17
N ASN A 65 7.01 7.96 -1.25
CA ASN A 65 7.85 9.16 -1.23
C ASN A 65 7.08 10.51 -1.29
N ARG A 66 5.74 10.45 -1.23
CA ARG A 66 4.86 11.61 -1.04
C ARG A 66 4.10 11.58 0.27
N ILE A 67 4.29 10.55 1.10
CA ILE A 67 3.70 10.48 2.44
C ILE A 67 4.15 11.65 3.32
N GLU A 68 5.41 12.08 3.22
CA GLU A 68 5.89 13.25 3.98
C GLU A 68 5.11 14.53 3.61
N VAL A 69 4.82 14.73 2.31
CA VAL A 69 3.99 15.85 1.83
C VAL A 69 2.57 15.73 2.40
N LEU A 70 1.99 14.54 2.34
CA LEU A 70 0.63 14.28 2.82
C LEU A 70 0.52 14.54 4.33
N LYS A 71 1.46 14.00 5.11
CA LYS A 71 1.55 14.16 6.57
C LYS A 71 1.69 15.62 6.98
N ASN A 72 2.57 16.36 6.31
CA ASN A 72 2.83 17.76 6.65
C ASN A 72 1.75 18.73 6.17
N HIS A 73 0.88 18.30 5.23
CA HIS A 73 -0.20 19.13 4.70
C HIS A 73 -1.51 18.94 5.46
N CYS A 74 -1.87 17.71 5.82
CA CYS A 74 -3.12 17.39 6.53
C CYS A 74 -3.02 17.72 8.02
N ALA A 75 -4.16 17.83 8.71
CA ALA A 75 -4.20 18.15 10.14
C ALA A 75 -3.62 17.02 10.99
N ASN A 76 -3.94 15.77 10.64
CA ASN A 76 -3.39 14.58 11.29
C ASN A 76 -3.53 13.33 10.43
N ILE A 77 -2.67 12.35 10.66
CA ILE A 77 -2.86 10.95 10.28
C ILE A 77 -3.04 10.17 11.58
N LYS A 78 -4.26 9.69 11.88
CA LYS A 78 -4.54 9.05 13.17
C LYS A 78 -3.89 7.68 13.31
N MET A 79 -3.88 6.92 12.22
CA MET A 79 -3.38 5.55 12.18
C MET A 79 -2.63 5.28 10.89
N VAL A 80 -1.54 4.53 10.99
CA VAL A 80 -0.81 3.97 9.86
C VAL A 80 -0.77 2.45 10.02
N VAL A 81 -1.17 1.74 8.97
CA VAL A 81 -1.13 0.28 8.90
C VAL A 81 -0.01 -0.12 7.93
N LEU A 82 0.99 -0.83 8.45
CA LEU A 82 2.20 -1.24 7.75
C LEU A 82 2.25 -2.78 7.63
N PRO A 83 2.85 -3.34 6.57
CA PRO A 83 3.29 -4.73 6.60
C PRO A 83 4.34 -4.90 7.70
N LEU A 84 4.21 -5.94 8.53
CA LEU A 84 5.27 -6.35 9.43
C LEU A 84 6.41 -6.94 8.61
N LEU A 85 7.61 -6.37 8.78
CA LEU A 85 8.84 -6.86 8.19
C LEU A 85 9.69 -7.50 9.28
N ASN A 86 10.42 -8.56 8.93
CA ASN A 86 11.38 -9.11 9.89
C ASN A 86 12.58 -8.16 10.06
N PRO A 87 13.33 -8.22 11.18
CA PRO A 87 14.44 -7.29 11.44
C PRO A 87 15.53 -7.29 10.36
N GLU A 88 15.75 -8.44 9.71
CA GLU A 88 16.75 -8.54 8.64
C GLU A 88 16.30 -7.83 7.36
N GLU A 89 15.01 -7.86 7.04
CA GLU A 89 14.39 -7.11 5.94
C GLU A 89 14.45 -5.61 6.19
N ILE A 90 14.11 -5.16 7.40
CA ILE A 90 14.22 -3.74 7.79
C ILE A 90 15.66 -3.24 7.57
N LEU A 91 16.63 -4.02 8.02
CA LEU A 91 18.05 -3.66 7.93
C LEU A 91 18.55 -3.66 6.47
N LEU A 92 18.15 -4.67 5.70
CA LEU A 92 18.46 -4.75 4.28
C LEU A 92 17.87 -3.56 3.51
N LEU A 93 16.56 -3.33 3.66
CA LEU A 93 15.84 -2.24 2.98
C LEU A 93 16.37 -0.88 3.38
N SER A 94 16.61 -0.64 4.67
CA SER A 94 17.12 0.65 5.15
C SER A 94 18.52 0.94 4.60
N ASN A 95 19.44 -0.04 4.61
CA ASN A 95 20.77 0.13 4.03
C ASN A 95 20.72 0.29 2.50
N PHE A 96 19.76 -0.35 1.86
CA PHE A 96 19.55 -0.20 0.43
C PHE A 96 19.01 1.20 0.07
N TYR A 97 17.93 1.63 0.73
CA TYR A 97 17.30 2.93 0.48
C TYR A 97 18.17 4.10 0.90
N ARG A 98 19.01 3.96 1.93
CA ARG A 98 20.00 4.99 2.31
C ARG A 98 20.88 5.42 1.14
N ASN A 99 21.17 4.51 0.21
CA ASN A 99 21.98 4.74 -0.97
C ASN A 99 21.21 5.28 -2.18
N ILE A 100 19.88 5.13 -2.19
CA ILE A 100 19.00 5.46 -3.32
C ILE A 100 18.12 6.66 -3.01
N ASP A 101 17.32 6.57 -1.94
CA ASP A 101 16.44 7.61 -1.46
C ASP A 101 16.41 7.60 0.08
N ASN A 102 17.35 8.33 0.68
CA ASN A 102 17.52 8.36 2.14
C ASN A 102 16.30 8.92 2.89
N SER A 103 15.38 9.63 2.21
CA SER A 103 14.18 10.16 2.86
C SER A 103 13.17 9.09 3.27
N ILE A 104 13.29 7.86 2.72
CA ILE A 104 12.40 6.74 3.02
C ILE A 104 12.87 5.99 4.26
N VAL A 105 14.17 6.06 4.57
CA VAL A 105 14.76 5.29 5.67
C VAL A 105 14.05 5.52 7.01
N PRO A 106 13.73 6.77 7.43
CA PRO A 106 13.04 6.99 8.71
C PRO A 106 11.65 6.35 8.75
N LEU A 107 10.95 6.27 7.62
CA LEU A 107 9.64 5.60 7.54
C LEU A 107 9.76 4.09 7.77
N ILE A 108 10.87 3.48 7.35
CA ILE A 108 11.14 2.04 7.51
C ILE A 108 11.62 1.74 8.94
N THR A 109 12.58 2.51 9.46
CA THR A 109 13.27 2.18 10.70
C THR A 109 12.60 2.76 11.94
N GLU A 110 11.99 3.93 11.83
CA GLU A 110 11.46 4.69 12.98
C GLU A 110 10.08 5.31 12.65
N PRO A 111 9.06 4.51 12.27
CA PRO A 111 7.77 5.04 11.83
C PRO A 111 7.07 5.92 12.88
N ASN A 112 7.22 5.61 14.18
CA ASN A 112 6.69 6.47 15.26
C ASN A 112 7.30 7.87 15.22
N GLN A 113 8.62 7.97 15.05
CA GLN A 113 9.30 9.27 14.96
C GLN A 113 8.93 9.96 13.65
N PHE A 114 8.83 9.21 12.56
CA PHE A 114 8.45 9.74 11.26
C PHE A 114 7.04 10.35 11.29
N PHE A 115 6.05 9.71 11.91
CA PHE A 115 4.68 10.22 11.95
C PHE A 115 4.37 11.13 13.15
N GLY A 116 5.06 10.95 14.28
CA GLY A 116 4.85 11.68 15.53
C GLY A 116 3.89 10.97 16.49
N GLU A 117 3.89 11.41 17.75
CA GLU A 117 3.22 10.74 18.89
C GLU A 117 1.68 10.64 18.75
N ASN A 118 1.06 11.51 17.95
CA ASN A 118 -0.38 11.52 17.72
C ASN A 118 -0.84 10.52 16.66
N THR A 119 0.08 9.73 16.10
CA THR A 119 -0.18 8.71 15.10
C THR A 119 0.03 7.32 15.69
N LYS A 120 -0.98 6.45 15.59
CA LYS A 120 -0.86 5.04 15.98
C LYS A 120 -0.29 4.22 14.83
N ILE A 121 0.70 3.38 15.11
CA ILE A 121 1.28 2.44 14.14
C ILE A 121 0.74 1.04 14.43
N ILE A 122 0.20 0.39 13.41
CA ILE A 122 -0.23 -1.01 13.43
C ILE A 122 0.57 -1.78 12.39
N TYR A 123 1.05 -2.97 12.75
CA TYR A 123 1.75 -3.87 11.85
C TYR A 123 0.91 -5.09 11.51
N VAL A 124 0.92 -5.50 10.24
CA VAL A 124 0.17 -6.67 9.75
C VAL A 124 1.13 -7.83 9.57
N GLN A 125 0.97 -8.88 10.37
CA GLN A 125 1.83 -10.05 10.32
C GLN A 125 1.71 -10.78 8.98
N PRO A 126 2.82 -11.30 8.43
CA PRO A 126 2.75 -12.10 7.21
C PRO A 126 1.94 -13.38 7.41
N SER A 127 1.21 -13.81 6.37
CA SER A 127 0.53 -15.10 6.35
C SER A 127 0.62 -15.77 4.98
N GLU A 128 0.80 -17.09 4.98
CA GLU A 128 0.61 -17.95 3.80
C GLU A 128 -0.80 -18.59 3.77
N ASN A 129 -1.49 -18.57 4.91
CA ASN A 129 -2.79 -19.19 5.11
C ASN A 129 -3.92 -18.17 4.90
N GLU A 130 -5.09 -18.73 4.62
CA GLU A 130 -6.31 -17.95 4.47
C GLU A 130 -7.08 -17.86 5.77
N GLU A 131 -7.63 -16.66 5.96
CA GLU A 131 -8.68 -16.31 6.91
C GLU A 131 -8.28 -16.33 8.39
N THR A 132 -8.37 -15.14 8.97
CA THR A 132 -8.51 -14.93 10.42
C THR A 132 -9.91 -14.38 10.66
N ASN A 133 -10.53 -14.76 11.78
CA ASN A 133 -11.84 -14.24 12.20
C ASN A 133 -11.69 -13.11 13.22
N ASN A 134 -10.52 -12.47 13.24
CA ASN A 134 -10.24 -11.37 14.16
C ASN A 134 -10.86 -10.08 13.62
N ASP A 135 -11.42 -9.30 14.54
CA ASP A 135 -12.08 -8.04 14.26
C ASP A 135 -11.39 -6.99 15.10
N LEU A 136 -11.07 -5.86 14.46
CA LEU A 136 -10.55 -4.66 15.10
C LEU A 136 -11.57 -3.55 14.88
N ASN A 137 -12.36 -3.25 15.92
CA ASN A 137 -13.32 -2.14 15.89
C ASN A 137 -12.73 -0.88 16.52
N LEU A 138 -12.41 0.10 15.67
CA LEU A 138 -11.77 1.36 16.06
C LEU A 138 -12.59 2.23 17.02
N GLU A 139 -13.88 1.98 17.18
CA GLU A 139 -14.74 2.71 18.13
C GLU A 139 -14.79 2.07 19.52
N GLN A 140 -14.47 0.78 19.63
CA GLN A 140 -14.63 0.00 20.85
C GLN A 140 -13.29 -0.38 21.49
N GLU A 141 -12.23 -0.48 20.69
CA GLU A 141 -10.93 -0.95 21.17
C GLU A 141 -9.97 0.21 21.49
N THR A 142 -9.40 0.15 22.68
CA THR A 142 -8.22 0.95 23.03
C THR A 142 -7.01 0.36 22.32
N LEU A 143 -6.73 0.86 21.12
CA LEU A 143 -5.57 0.46 20.36
C LEU A 143 -4.27 0.91 21.01
N GLU A 144 -3.39 -0.04 21.33
CA GLU A 144 -2.01 0.22 21.72
C GLU A 144 -1.19 0.66 20.51
N ASN A 145 -0.20 1.53 20.74
CA ASN A 145 0.72 1.91 19.68
C ASN A 145 1.74 0.78 19.42
N ASN A 146 2.12 0.56 18.16
CA ASN A 146 2.97 -0.56 17.72
C ASN A 146 2.35 -1.95 17.89
N GLN A 147 1.03 -2.04 17.95
CA GLN A 147 0.33 -3.32 17.96
C GLN A 147 0.55 -4.07 16.64
N SER A 148 0.74 -5.39 16.72
CA SER A 148 0.68 -6.27 15.56
C SER A 148 -0.68 -6.96 15.48
N ILE A 149 -1.25 -7.04 14.28
CA ILE A 149 -2.47 -7.78 13.98
C ILE A 149 -2.17 -8.87 12.94
N GLU A 150 -2.97 -9.94 12.94
CA GLU A 150 -2.83 -10.99 11.95
C GLU A 150 -3.33 -10.52 10.57
N SER A 151 -2.70 -11.01 9.49
CA SER A 151 -3.27 -10.88 8.14
C SER A 151 -4.70 -11.41 8.10
N GLY A 152 -5.59 -10.68 7.42
CA GLY A 152 -7.02 -11.03 7.36
C GLY A 152 -7.88 -10.42 8.47
N THR A 153 -7.29 -9.73 9.46
CA THR A 153 -8.05 -9.05 10.51
C THR A 153 -8.96 -7.98 9.92
N LYS A 154 -10.25 -7.99 10.28
CA LYS A 154 -11.25 -7.02 9.80
C LYS A 154 -11.16 -5.72 10.58
N ILE A 155 -10.71 -4.65 9.95
CA ILE A 155 -10.67 -3.31 10.54
C ILE A 155 -11.95 -2.56 10.18
N SER A 156 -12.65 -2.02 11.18
CA SER A 156 -13.89 -1.25 10.97
C SER A 156 -14.02 -0.08 11.94
N LYS A 157 -14.83 0.92 11.60
CA LYS A 157 -15.20 2.05 12.48
C LYS A 157 -16.72 2.12 12.61
N GLY A 158 -17.28 1.23 13.43
CA GLY A 158 -18.72 1.20 13.75
C GLY A 158 -19.68 0.99 12.57
N SER A 159 -19.18 0.64 11.39
CA SER A 159 -19.96 0.58 10.14
C SER A 159 -19.87 -0.79 9.48
N ASN A 160 -20.79 -1.06 8.54
CA ASN A 160 -20.75 -2.28 7.73
C ASN A 160 -19.56 -2.31 6.76
N TRP A 161 -18.83 -1.20 6.61
CA TRP A 161 -17.67 -1.11 5.73
C TRP A 161 -16.41 -1.51 6.48
N ILE A 162 -15.67 -2.45 5.91
CA ILE A 162 -14.49 -3.07 6.52
C ILE A 162 -13.28 -2.95 5.60
N PHE A 163 -12.11 -3.00 6.24
CA PHE A 163 -10.81 -3.02 5.61
C PHE A 163 -10.08 -4.29 6.06
N ILE A 164 -9.61 -5.10 5.12
CA ILE A 164 -8.95 -6.37 5.44
C ILE A 164 -7.55 -6.37 4.83
N PRO A 165 -6.52 -5.95 5.59
CA PRO A 165 -5.15 -6.04 5.13
C PRO A 165 -4.67 -7.49 5.11
N TYR A 166 -3.87 -7.83 4.11
CA TYR A 166 -3.25 -9.14 3.96
C TYR A 166 -1.80 -8.97 3.52
N ASN A 167 -0.88 -9.19 4.46
CA ASN A 167 0.55 -9.14 4.22
C ASN A 167 1.02 -10.54 3.78
N TYR A 168 1.46 -10.67 2.54
CA TYR A 168 2.00 -11.93 2.02
C TYR A 168 3.52 -11.87 1.99
N GLU A 169 4.18 -12.86 2.58
CA GLU A 169 5.65 -12.96 2.61
C GLU A 169 6.16 -13.77 1.41
N TYR A 170 6.89 -13.12 0.50
CA TYR A 170 7.46 -13.76 -0.67
C TYR A 170 8.81 -14.41 -0.35
N LYS A 171 8.80 -15.57 0.34
CA LYS A 171 10.02 -16.31 0.72
C LYS A 171 10.98 -16.55 -0.46
N THR A 172 10.47 -16.92 -1.64
CA THR A 172 11.28 -17.17 -2.84
C THR A 172 12.00 -15.92 -3.37
N ARG A 173 11.42 -14.73 -3.20
CA ARG A 173 11.95 -13.50 -3.78
C ARG A 173 13.04 -12.86 -2.92
N ASN A 174 12.97 -13.05 -1.60
CA ASN A 174 14.11 -12.82 -0.72
C ASN A 174 15.34 -13.62 -1.23
N GLN A 175 15.15 -14.86 -1.68
CA GLN A 175 16.25 -15.65 -2.25
C GLN A 175 16.80 -15.04 -3.56
N GLU A 176 15.95 -14.56 -4.48
CA GLU A 176 16.40 -13.90 -5.73
C GLU A 176 17.25 -12.65 -5.46
N LEU A 177 16.83 -11.80 -4.52
CA LEU A 177 17.60 -10.64 -4.09
C LEU A 177 18.95 -11.06 -3.49
N LEU A 178 18.95 -12.08 -2.62
CA LEU A 178 20.17 -12.63 -2.03
C LEU A 178 21.12 -13.20 -3.09
N ASP A 179 20.59 -13.85 -4.13
CA ASP A 179 21.38 -14.42 -5.22
C ASP A 179 21.97 -13.33 -6.12
N LEU A 180 21.21 -12.28 -6.44
CA LEU A 180 21.72 -11.11 -7.17
C LEU A 180 22.79 -10.34 -6.39
N LEU A 181 22.63 -10.21 -5.06
CA LEU A 181 23.64 -9.63 -4.19
C LEU A 181 24.93 -10.45 -4.24
N LYS A 182 24.83 -11.78 -4.15
CA LYS A 182 25.99 -12.69 -4.28
C LYS A 182 26.65 -12.60 -5.65
N GLU A 183 25.87 -12.56 -6.74
CA GLU A 183 26.38 -12.44 -8.12
C GLU A 183 27.26 -11.17 -8.29
N HIS A 184 26.87 -10.06 -7.65
CA HIS A 184 27.63 -8.80 -7.69
C HIS A 184 28.71 -8.71 -6.59
N SER A 185 29.03 -9.84 -5.95
CA SER A 185 30.02 -9.98 -4.87
C SER A 185 29.72 -9.07 -3.67
N ILE A 186 28.44 -8.90 -3.33
CA ILE A 186 28.00 -8.21 -2.12
C ILE A 186 27.75 -9.24 -1.01
N ASP A 187 28.49 -9.08 0.07
CA ASP A 187 28.32 -9.85 1.30
C ASP A 187 27.09 -9.33 2.05
N VAL A 188 26.02 -10.13 2.06
CA VAL A 188 24.75 -9.78 2.70
C VAL A 188 24.90 -9.61 4.21
N SER A 189 25.75 -10.42 4.85
CA SER A 189 25.97 -10.34 6.29
C SER A 189 26.65 -9.03 6.67
N LYS A 190 27.63 -8.57 5.86
CA LYS A 190 28.23 -7.24 6.00
C LYS A 190 27.25 -6.13 5.62
N LEU A 191 26.47 -6.29 4.55
CA LEU A 191 25.48 -5.30 4.13
C LEU A 191 24.43 -5.05 5.21
N LYS A 192 24.06 -6.08 5.97
CA LYS A 192 23.17 -5.95 7.12
C LYS A 192 23.87 -5.19 8.27
N LYS A 193 25.11 -5.52 8.61
CA LYS A 193 25.75 -5.05 9.85
C LYS A 193 26.62 -3.79 9.73
N ASP A 194 27.15 -3.50 8.55
CA ASP A 194 28.18 -2.48 8.32
C ASP A 194 27.69 -1.39 7.35
N LEU A 195 27.44 -0.22 7.92
CA LEU A 195 27.04 0.96 7.18
C LEU A 195 28.13 1.42 6.17
N SER A 196 29.39 1.34 6.54
CA SER A 196 30.52 1.73 5.67
C SER A 196 30.60 0.81 4.45
N TYR A 197 30.34 -0.49 4.65
CA TYR A 197 30.26 -1.47 3.57
C TYR A 197 29.10 -1.17 2.61
N SER A 198 27.92 -0.81 3.15
CA SER A 198 26.77 -0.40 2.34
C SER A 198 27.10 0.83 1.47
N ILE A 199 27.71 1.86 2.05
CA ILE A 199 28.12 3.08 1.35
C ILE A 199 29.17 2.77 0.27
N ALA A 200 30.16 1.93 0.59
CA ALA A 200 31.20 1.53 -0.38
C ALA A 200 30.63 0.78 -1.59
N ASN A 201 29.52 0.06 -1.44
CA ASN A 201 28.87 -0.70 -2.50
C ASN A 201 27.69 0.03 -3.17
N ARG A 202 27.49 1.32 -2.89
CA ARG A 202 26.36 2.14 -3.40
C ARG A 202 26.07 1.97 -4.89
N THR A 203 27.09 2.02 -5.73
CA THR A 203 26.93 1.91 -7.19
C THR A 203 26.41 0.53 -7.59
N LYS A 204 26.91 -0.54 -6.98
CA LYS A 204 26.45 -1.91 -7.21
C LYS A 204 25.03 -2.11 -6.73
N LEU A 205 24.69 -1.61 -5.54
CA LEU A 205 23.33 -1.65 -5.01
C LEU A 205 22.36 -0.94 -5.97
N ARG A 206 22.70 0.24 -6.46
CA ARG A 206 21.87 0.95 -7.45
C ARG A 206 21.71 0.18 -8.77
N LEU A 207 22.74 -0.52 -9.23
CA LEU A 207 22.64 -1.39 -10.41
C LEU A 207 21.71 -2.58 -10.17
N ILE A 208 21.83 -3.25 -9.02
CA ILE A 208 20.96 -4.37 -8.62
C ILE A 208 19.49 -3.89 -8.56
N HIS A 209 19.24 -2.73 -7.97
CA HIS A 209 17.90 -2.12 -7.92
C HIS A 209 17.28 -1.99 -9.30
N ASN A 210 18.04 -1.50 -10.28
CA ASN A 210 17.53 -1.25 -11.62
C ASN A 210 17.36 -2.54 -12.45
N LYS A 211 18.07 -3.62 -12.08
CA LYS A 211 17.98 -4.93 -12.75
C LYS A 211 16.82 -5.79 -12.24
N LEU A 212 16.42 -5.61 -10.99
CA LEU A 212 15.29 -6.32 -10.40
C LEU A 212 14.00 -5.93 -11.16
N SER A 213 13.51 -6.85 -12.00
CA SER A 213 12.22 -6.72 -12.70
C SER A 213 11.10 -6.84 -11.66
N GLY A 214 10.69 -5.69 -11.14
CA GLY A 214 9.93 -5.55 -9.91
C GLY A 214 10.89 -5.33 -8.74
N LYS A 215 10.72 -4.23 -8.04
CA LYS A 215 11.66 -3.68 -7.06
C LYS A 215 11.88 -4.63 -5.86
N ILE A 216 12.77 -4.18 -4.98
CA ILE A 216 13.40 -4.96 -3.90
C ILE A 216 12.40 -5.48 -2.88
N ASN A 217 11.25 -4.82 -2.73
CA ASN A 217 10.22 -5.22 -1.80
C ASN A 217 8.90 -5.54 -2.52
N GLN A 218 8.78 -6.77 -3.00
CA GLN A 218 7.51 -7.28 -3.50
C GLN A 218 6.56 -7.78 -2.41
N ASN A 219 6.95 -7.76 -1.13
CA ASN A 219 6.02 -7.98 -0.02
C ASN A 219 5.07 -6.78 0.05
N SER A 220 4.10 -6.76 -0.85
CA SER A 220 3.01 -5.82 -0.88
C SER A 220 1.86 -6.36 -0.06
N MET A 221 1.41 -5.54 0.89
CA MET A 221 0.18 -5.79 1.60
C MET A 221 -1.00 -5.50 0.67
N PHE A 222 -1.85 -6.51 0.48
CA PHE A 222 -3.13 -6.39 -0.19
C PHE A 222 -4.16 -5.81 0.77
N LEU A 223 -5.18 -5.14 0.25
CA LEU A 223 -6.26 -4.59 1.06
C LEU A 223 -7.61 -4.76 0.37
N TYR A 224 -8.50 -5.52 0.99
CA TYR A 224 -9.93 -5.43 0.66
C TYR A 224 -10.54 -4.21 1.34
N SER A 225 -11.35 -3.44 0.61
CA SER A 225 -12.19 -2.36 1.12
C SER A 225 -13.61 -2.51 0.57
N GLY A 226 -14.57 -2.77 1.45
CA GLY A 226 -15.94 -3.00 1.05
C GLY A 226 -16.87 -3.34 2.20
N PRO A 227 -18.17 -3.55 1.93
CA PRO A 227 -19.10 -4.04 2.94
C PRO A 227 -18.71 -5.46 3.43
N LEU A 228 -19.00 -5.75 4.70
CA LEU A 228 -18.86 -7.06 5.32
C LEU A 228 -19.75 -8.10 4.62
N GLU A 229 -20.98 -7.71 4.30
CA GLU A 229 -21.98 -8.57 3.64
C GLU A 229 -22.79 -7.79 2.61
N GLN A 230 -23.32 -8.54 1.64
CA GLN A 230 -24.32 -8.04 0.70
C GLN A 230 -25.66 -7.88 1.42
N LYS A 231 -25.91 -6.73 2.05
CA LYS A 231 -27.29 -6.40 2.45
C LYS A 231 -28.13 -6.25 1.18
N ASN A 232 -29.41 -6.62 1.22
CA ASN A 232 -30.42 -6.39 0.17
C ASN A 232 -30.66 -4.90 -0.18
N ASN A 233 -29.77 -4.00 0.26
CA ASN A 233 -29.84 -2.57 0.08
C ASN A 233 -29.08 -2.16 -1.19
N ASN A 234 -29.69 -1.22 -1.92
CA ASN A 234 -29.32 -0.62 -3.20
C ASN A 234 -27.93 0.05 -3.24
N LEU A 235 -26.84 -0.66 -2.89
CA LEU A 235 -25.48 -0.17 -3.11
C LEU A 235 -25.19 -0.24 -4.61
N SER A 236 -24.91 0.90 -5.22
CA SER A 236 -24.57 1.01 -6.64
C SER A 236 -23.25 1.77 -6.79
N ILE A 237 -22.46 1.37 -7.79
CA ILE A 237 -21.27 2.14 -8.16
C ILE A 237 -21.66 3.14 -9.25
N GLN A 238 -21.27 4.38 -9.02
CA GLN A 238 -21.23 5.40 -10.06
C GLN A 238 -19.76 5.64 -10.44
N ARG A 239 -19.37 5.25 -11.66
CA ARG A 239 -18.01 5.48 -12.17
C ARG A 239 -17.95 6.82 -12.91
N HIS A 240 -17.04 7.68 -12.47
CA HIS A 240 -16.72 8.94 -13.14
C HIS A 240 -15.36 8.80 -13.80
N ILE A 241 -15.35 8.57 -15.11
CA ILE A 241 -14.13 8.51 -15.92
C ILE A 241 -13.96 9.88 -16.57
N LYS A 242 -12.84 10.57 -16.29
CA LYS A 242 -12.40 11.71 -17.09
C LYS A 242 -11.53 11.16 -18.22
N PRO A 243 -12.02 11.07 -19.47
CA PRO A 243 -11.17 10.63 -20.57
C PRO A 243 -10.01 11.61 -20.76
N PHE A 244 -8.80 11.09 -20.95
CA PHE A 244 -7.62 11.85 -21.37
C PHE A 244 -7.68 12.11 -22.89
N CYS A 245 -8.84 12.53 -23.38
CA CYS A 245 -9.07 12.77 -24.81
C CYS A 245 -9.29 14.27 -25.03
N PRO A 246 -8.57 14.92 -25.97
CA PRO A 246 -8.79 16.32 -26.33
C PRO A 246 -10.11 16.54 -27.10
N ILE A 247 -10.87 15.48 -27.35
CA ILE A 247 -12.19 15.54 -27.98
C ILE A 247 -13.22 15.78 -26.85
N PRO A 248 -14.15 16.74 -26.99
CA PRO A 248 -15.16 17.06 -25.99
C PRO A 248 -16.22 15.95 -25.96
N PHE A 249 -15.86 14.76 -25.50
CA PHE A 249 -16.84 13.76 -25.14
C PHE A 249 -17.53 14.21 -23.85
N PRO A 250 -18.87 14.25 -23.79
CA PRO A 250 -19.58 14.52 -22.57
C PRO A 250 -19.14 13.50 -21.50
N PHE A 251 -18.94 13.97 -20.27
CA PHE A 251 -18.62 13.11 -19.12
C PHE A 251 -19.51 11.86 -19.14
N SER A 252 -18.96 10.71 -19.52
CA SER A 252 -19.72 9.46 -19.51
C SER A 252 -19.76 8.97 -18.06
N ILE A 253 -20.87 9.27 -17.38
CA ILE A 253 -21.18 8.65 -16.11
C ILE A 253 -21.70 7.25 -16.41
N LEU A 254 -20.85 6.24 -16.24
CA LEU A 254 -21.29 4.85 -16.27
C LEU A 254 -21.90 4.53 -14.91
N ARG A 255 -23.24 4.44 -14.87
CA ARG A 255 -23.98 3.91 -13.72
C ARG A 255 -24.15 2.42 -13.94
N GLU A 256 -23.37 1.62 -13.23
CA GLU A 256 -23.58 0.19 -13.15
C GLU A 256 -24.38 -0.09 -11.88
N HIS A 257 -25.62 -0.55 -12.05
CA HIS A 257 -26.42 -1.11 -10.98
C HIS A 257 -25.89 -2.51 -10.64
N ASN A 258 -24.70 -2.55 -10.06
CA ASN A 258 -24.07 -3.77 -9.59
C ASN A 258 -23.77 -3.62 -8.10
N ASN A 259 -24.17 -4.63 -7.32
CA ASN A 259 -23.90 -4.71 -5.89
C ASN A 259 -22.41 -4.97 -5.57
N ARG A 260 -21.58 -5.19 -6.60
CA ARG A 260 -20.13 -5.35 -6.52
C ARG A 260 -19.41 -4.04 -6.23
N VAL A 261 -19.61 -3.46 -5.05
CA VAL A 261 -19.10 -2.12 -4.69
C VAL A 261 -17.69 -2.07 -4.08
N SER A 262 -17.14 -3.24 -3.73
CA SER A 262 -15.84 -3.36 -3.06
C SER A 262 -14.66 -3.17 -4.01
N CYS A 263 -13.51 -2.83 -3.43
CA CYS A 263 -12.24 -2.74 -4.12
C CYS A 263 -11.18 -3.59 -3.43
N VAL A 264 -10.31 -4.20 -4.22
CA VAL A 264 -9.06 -4.79 -3.73
C VAL A 264 -7.90 -3.93 -4.22
N TYR A 265 -7.11 -3.41 -3.28
CA TYR A 265 -5.82 -2.78 -3.55
C TYR A 265 -4.73 -3.83 -3.44
N THR A 266 -3.82 -3.86 -4.40
CA THR A 266 -2.78 -4.89 -4.49
C THR A 266 -1.39 -4.37 -4.17
N GLY A 267 -1.21 -3.04 -4.10
CA GLY A 267 0.13 -2.46 -4.14
C GLY A 267 0.82 -2.93 -5.41
N ASP A 268 1.99 -3.55 -5.27
CA ASP A 268 2.73 -4.24 -6.32
C ASP A 268 2.83 -5.77 -6.13
N GLY A 269 1.87 -6.36 -5.42
CA GLY A 269 1.86 -7.79 -5.16
C GLY A 269 1.72 -8.65 -6.43
N ASP A 270 2.47 -9.75 -6.51
CA ASP A 270 2.41 -10.70 -7.64
C ASP A 270 1.14 -11.56 -7.56
N LEU A 271 0.17 -11.25 -8.43
CA LEU A 271 -1.11 -11.93 -8.53
C LEU A 271 -0.99 -13.38 -9.03
N ASN A 272 0.16 -13.82 -9.55
CA ASN A 272 0.39 -15.24 -9.84
C ASN A 272 0.71 -16.06 -8.59
N LYS A 273 1.26 -15.41 -7.55
CA LYS A 273 1.58 -16.06 -6.27
C LYS A 273 0.41 -15.94 -5.32
N VAL A 274 -0.22 -14.76 -5.26
CA VAL A 274 -1.35 -14.49 -4.38
C VAL A 274 -2.65 -14.51 -5.16
N ARG A 275 -3.44 -15.56 -4.94
CA ARG A 275 -4.78 -15.68 -5.51
C ARG A 275 -5.77 -14.87 -4.66
N ILE A 276 -5.87 -13.58 -4.94
CA ILE A 276 -6.72 -12.64 -4.19
C ILE A 276 -8.21 -13.04 -4.13
N ASN A 277 -8.68 -13.79 -5.12
CA ASN A 277 -10.04 -14.33 -5.14
C ASN A 277 -10.26 -15.44 -4.10
N ILE A 278 -9.21 -16.14 -3.70
CA ILE A 278 -9.27 -17.12 -2.62
C ILE A 278 -9.02 -16.44 -1.26
N VAL A 279 -8.01 -15.56 -1.17
CA VAL A 279 -7.74 -14.74 0.04
C VAL A 279 -9.00 -14.00 0.52
N TYR A 280 -9.75 -13.41 -0.41
CA TYR A 280 -10.99 -12.68 -0.10
C TYR A 280 -12.25 -13.44 -0.53
N ARG A 281 -12.23 -14.78 -0.57
CA ARG A 281 -13.35 -15.62 -1.06
C ARG A 281 -14.72 -15.27 -0.49
N LYS A 282 -14.80 -14.98 0.82
CA LYS A 282 -16.05 -14.60 1.52
C LYS A 282 -16.68 -13.32 0.95
N TYR A 283 -15.84 -12.42 0.43
CA TYR A 283 -16.26 -11.11 -0.04
C TYR A 283 -16.12 -10.96 -1.56
N TRP A 284 -15.64 -11.97 -2.27
CA TRP A 284 -15.27 -11.87 -3.68
C TRP A 284 -16.45 -11.46 -4.58
N ASN A 285 -17.65 -11.94 -4.24
CA ASN A 285 -18.90 -11.57 -4.91
C ASN A 285 -19.27 -10.09 -4.76
N LEU A 286 -18.60 -9.35 -3.87
CA LEU A 286 -18.77 -7.90 -3.68
C LEU A 286 -17.69 -7.09 -4.40
N VAL A 287 -16.59 -7.72 -4.85
CA VAL A 287 -15.46 -7.02 -5.49
C VAL A 287 -15.82 -6.63 -6.91
N GLY A 288 -15.95 -5.33 -7.18
CA GLY A 288 -16.16 -4.81 -8.54
C GLY A 288 -15.01 -3.96 -9.08
N THR A 289 -14.00 -3.70 -8.25
CA THR A 289 -12.78 -2.98 -8.64
C THR A 289 -11.55 -3.71 -8.10
N ILE A 290 -10.53 -3.85 -8.92
CA ILE A 290 -9.22 -4.37 -8.51
C ILE A 290 -8.19 -3.37 -9.02
N GLN A 291 -7.37 -2.83 -8.13
CA GLN A 291 -6.17 -2.09 -8.53
C GLN A 291 -5.16 -3.11 -9.06
N ILE A 292 -4.63 -2.89 -10.25
CA ILE A 292 -3.58 -3.75 -10.83
C ILE A 292 -2.21 -3.23 -10.38
N PRO A 293 -1.26 -4.10 -10.02
CA PRO A 293 0.11 -3.73 -9.69
C PRO A 293 0.71 -2.70 -10.66
N HIS A 294 1.31 -1.65 -10.12
CA HIS A 294 1.95 -0.60 -10.89
C HIS A 294 3.18 -1.11 -11.65
N HIS A 295 3.95 -2.03 -11.05
CA HIS A 295 5.01 -2.80 -11.73
C HIS A 295 4.57 -4.19 -12.21
N GLY A 296 3.26 -4.41 -12.36
CA GLY A 296 2.74 -5.65 -12.92
C GLY A 296 3.23 -5.83 -14.36
N ASP A 297 4.05 -6.86 -14.60
CA ASP A 297 4.38 -7.32 -15.96
C ASP A 297 3.19 -8.16 -16.48
N ILE A 298 3.02 -8.26 -17.81
CA ILE A 298 2.09 -9.22 -18.42
C ILE A 298 2.39 -10.65 -17.95
N LYS A 299 3.62 -10.91 -17.49
CA LYS A 299 4.03 -12.16 -16.86
C LYS A 299 3.46 -12.36 -15.46
N THR A 300 3.18 -11.31 -14.69
CA THR A 300 2.61 -11.37 -13.32
C THR A 300 1.08 -11.33 -13.30
N TYR A 301 0.44 -11.30 -14.48
CA TYR A 301 -1.01 -11.27 -14.65
C TYR A 301 -1.47 -12.30 -15.68
N LYS A 302 -2.21 -13.33 -15.25
CA LYS A 302 -2.96 -14.21 -16.17
C LYS A 302 -4.41 -13.71 -16.24
N SER A 303 -5.00 -13.67 -17.43
CA SER A 303 -6.35 -13.15 -17.67
C SER A 303 -7.50 -14.00 -17.10
N THR A 304 -7.22 -14.91 -16.18
CA THR A 304 -8.16 -15.94 -15.69
C THR A 304 -8.53 -15.77 -14.21
N HIS A 305 -8.24 -14.61 -13.62
CA HIS A 305 -8.49 -14.30 -12.20
C HIS A 305 -9.90 -13.78 -11.95
#